data_AF-A0A9Q4BLR2-F1
#
_entry.id   AF-A0A9Q4BLR2-F1
#
_cell.length_a   1.000
_cell.length_b   1.000
_cell.length_c   1.000
_cell.angle_alpha   90.00
_cell.angle_beta   90.00
_cell.angle_gamma   90.00
#
_symmetry.space_group_name_H-M   'P 1'
#
loop_
_entity.id
_entity.type
_entity.pdbx_description
1 polymer ?
#
loop_
_entity_poly.entity_id
_entity_poly.type
_entity_poly.pdbx_seq_one_letter_code
_entity_poly.pdbx_strand_id
1 'polypeptide(L)'
;MSEILLLKAKLAAKKQELEELKLKVENHVITIRELLDPYLDDFLDIEIDQASVAFQDLTRLISEGLQLKKTIHKMEHDLNG
;
A
#
# COMPACT_ATOMS: atom_id res chain seq x y z
N MET A 1 28.75 16.38 3.36
CA MET A 1 27.55 15.72 3.93
C MET A 1 27.96 14.29 4.26
N SER A 2 27.78 13.82 5.49
CA SER A 2 28.25 12.48 5.88
C SER A 2 27.38 11.39 5.25
N GLU A 3 28.01 10.29 4.83
CA GLU A 3 27.36 9.16 4.17
C GLU A 3 26.21 8.56 5.01
N ILE A 4 26.38 8.53 6.33
CA ILE A 4 25.35 8.12 7.30
C ILE A 4 24.11 9.03 7.22
N LEU A 5 24.29 10.34 7.06
CA LEU A 5 23.19 11.29 6.99
C LEU A 5 22.38 11.08 5.70
N LEU A 6 23.07 10.77 4.60
CA LEU A 6 22.43 10.42 3.33
C LEU A 6 21.62 9.12 3.43
N LEU A 7 22.16 8.09 4.08
CA LEU A 7 21.46 6.82 4.29
C LEU A 7 20.22 6.99 5.17
N LYS A 8 20.32 7.78 6.25
CA LYS A 8 19.16 8.11 7.10
C LYS A 8 18.09 8.88 6.34
N ALA A 9 18.46 9.82 5.49
CA ALA A 9 17.52 10.55 4.64
C ALA A 9 16.80 9.61 3.66
N LYS A 10 17.52 8.69 3.01
CA LYS A 10 16.93 7.68 2.13
C LYS A 10 15.97 6.74 2.88
N LEU A 11 16.33 6.32 4.09
CA LEU A 11 15.47 5.50 4.95
C LEU A 11 14.17 6.25 5.31
N ALA A 12 14.28 7.52 5.68
CA ALA A 12 13.11 8.35 5.99
C ALA A 12 12.18 8.49 4.78
N ALA A 13 12.73 8.73 3.58
CA ALA A 13 11.95 8.79 2.35
C ALA A 13 11.21 7.47 2.07
N LYS A 14 11.88 6.32 2.25
CA LYS A 14 11.26 5.00 2.07
C LYS A 14 10.14 4.72 3.08
N LYS A 15 10.30 5.16 4.33
CA LYS A 15 9.25 5.08 5.35
C LYS A 15 8.05 5.95 5.00
N GLN A 16 8.28 7.15 4.47
CA GLN A 16 7.21 8.01 3.99
C GLN A 16 6.45 7.37 2.82
N GLU A 17 7.17 6.81 1.84
CA GLU A 17 6.57 6.07 0.71
C GLU A 17 5.68 4.91 1.19
N LEU A 18 6.08 4.23 2.28
CA LEU A 18 5.27 3.16 2.87
C LEU A 18 3.98 3.68 3.51
N GLU A 19 4.00 4.84 4.17
CA GLU A 19 2.81 5.44 4.76
C GLU A 19 1.85 5.94 3.67
N GLU A 20 2.37 6.52 2.59
CA GLU A 20 1.57 6.90 1.43
C GLU A 20 0.90 5.68 0.78
N LEU A 21 1.63 4.56 0.69
CA LEU A 21 1.08 3.31 0.16
C LEU A 21 0.00 2.72 1.07
N LYS A 22 0.14 2.84 2.39
CA LYS A 22 -0.90 2.45 3.35
C LYS A 22 -2.20 3.22 3.13
N LEU A 23 -2.13 4.55 2.95
CA LEU A 23 -3.31 5.37 2.63
C LEU A 23 -3.98 4.92 1.32
N LYS A 24 -3.18 4.60 0.29
CA LYS A 24 -3.72 4.07 -0.98
C LYS A 24 -4.43 2.72 -0.80
N VAL A 25 -3.86 1.83 0.00
CA VAL A 25 -4.47 0.53 0.34
C VAL A 25 -5.79 0.73 1.07
N GLU A 26 -5.82 1.59 2.09
CA GLU A 26 -7.05 1.91 2.83
C GLU A 26 -8.15 2.45 1.91
N ASN A 27 -7.79 3.35 0.98
CA ASN A 27 -8.73 3.86 -0.01
C ASN A 27 -9.31 2.76 -0.91
N HIS A 28 -8.48 1.85 -1.43
CA HIS A 28 -8.97 0.75 -2.28
C HIS A 28 -9.90 -0.20 -1.51
N VAL A 29 -9.61 -0.45 -0.22
CA VAL A 29 -10.51 -1.26 0.62
C VAL A 29 -11.87 -0.59 0.77
N ILE A 30 -11.91 0.74 0.94
CA ILE A 30 -13.17 1.50 1.00
C ILE A 30 -13.92 1.38 -0.34
N THR A 31 -13.24 1.66 -1.46
CA THR A 31 -13.84 1.58 -2.80
C THR A 31 -14.40 0.18 -3.08
N ILE A 32 -13.68 -0.89 -2.78
CA ILE A 32 -14.16 -2.26 -2.98
C ILE A 32 -15.42 -2.52 -2.15
N ARG A 33 -15.48 -2.02 -0.91
CA ARG A 33 -16.67 -2.18 -0.05
C ARG A 33 -17.88 -1.41 -0.58
N GLU A 34 -17.67 -0.24 -1.15
CA GLU A 34 -18.73 0.55 -1.79
C GLU A 34 -19.26 -0.15 -3.05
N LEU A 35 -18.36 -0.72 -3.87
CA LEU A 35 -18.74 -1.44 -5.08
C LEU A 35 -19.43 -2.79 -4.80
N LEU A 36 -19.16 -3.39 -3.63
CA LEU A 36 -19.73 -4.66 -3.20
C LEU A 36 -20.78 -4.48 -2.10
N ASP A 37 -21.46 -3.32 -2.05
CA ASP A 37 -22.43 -3.01 -1.00
C ASP A 37 -23.53 -4.11 -0.93
N PRO A 38 -23.58 -4.90 0.16
CA PRO A 38 -24.55 -5.98 0.27
C PRO A 38 -25.96 -5.49 0.61
N TYR A 39 -26.15 -4.19 0.84
CA TYR A 39 -27.42 -3.56 1.15
C TYR A 39 -28.12 -2.96 -0.08
N LEU A 40 -27.60 -3.21 -1.28
CA LEU A 40 -28.30 -2.88 -2.52
C LEU A 40 -29.64 -3.63 -2.58
N ASP A 41 -30.67 -2.93 -3.04
CA ASP A 41 -32.03 -3.48 -3.17
C ASP A 41 -32.06 -4.63 -4.22
N ASP A 42 -31.22 -4.56 -5.25
CA ASP A 42 -31.01 -5.62 -6.26
C ASP A 42 -29.52 -6.01 -6.31
N PHE A 43 -29.23 -7.31 -6.18
CA PHE A 43 -27.86 -7.83 -6.24
C PHE A 43 -27.24 -7.72 -7.65
N LEU A 44 -28.08 -7.55 -8.69
CA LEU A 44 -27.62 -7.30 -10.05
C LEU A 44 -26.99 -5.91 -10.22
N ASP A 45 -27.21 -5.00 -9.28
CA ASP A 45 -26.60 -3.66 -9.28
C ASP A 45 -25.16 -3.67 -8.71
N ILE A 46 -24.68 -4.81 -8.21
CA ILE A 46 -23.31 -4.95 -7.72
C ILE A 46 -22.33 -4.82 -8.90
N GLU A 47 -21.42 -3.85 -8.80
CA GLU A 47 -20.41 -3.57 -9.83
C GLU A 47 -19.18 -4.51 -9.71
N ILE A 48 -19.42 -5.82 -9.86
CA ILE A 48 -18.40 -6.88 -9.66
C ILE A 48 -17.13 -6.65 -10.50
N ASP A 49 -17.28 -6.21 -11.75
CA ASP A 49 -16.14 -5.99 -12.64
C ASP A 49 -15.24 -4.86 -12.13
N GLN A 50 -15.84 -3.77 -11.64
CA GLN A 50 -15.09 -2.65 -11.07
C GLN A 50 -14.44 -3.04 -9.74
N ALA A 51 -15.15 -3.80 -8.91
CA ALA A 51 -14.61 -4.33 -7.66
C ALA A 51 -13.41 -5.25 -7.91
N SER A 52 -13.47 -6.06 -8.97
CA SER A 52 -12.38 -6.94 -9.39
C SER A 52 -11.13 -6.16 -9.80
N VAL A 53 -11.29 -5.09 -10.60
CA VAL A 53 -10.17 -4.20 -10.97
C VAL A 53 -9.56 -3.54 -9.73
N ALA A 54 -10.40 -2.98 -8.85
CA ALA A 54 -9.93 -2.36 -7.60
C ALA A 54 -9.20 -3.37 -6.69
N PHE A 55 -9.64 -4.63 -6.66
CA PHE A 55 -9.00 -5.70 -5.91
C PHE A 55 -7.64 -6.12 -6.50
N GLN A 56 -7.50 -6.12 -7.83
CA GLN A 56 -6.21 -6.36 -8.49
C GLN A 56 -5.20 -5.27 -8.12
N ASP A 57 -5.63 -4.00 -8.14
CA ASP A 57 -4.79 -2.88 -7.72
C ASP A 57 -4.43 -2.96 -6.24
N LEU A 58 -5.39 -3.31 -5.37
CA LEU A 58 -5.13 -3.56 -3.95
C LEU A 58 -4.06 -4.65 -3.76
N THR A 59 -4.17 -5.76 -4.49
CA THR A 59 -3.20 -6.86 -4.42
C THR A 59 -1.81 -6.41 -4.85
N ARG A 60 -1.71 -5.63 -5.93
CA ARG A 60 -0.46 -5.04 -6.40
C ARG A 60 0.16 -4.12 -5.35
N LEU A 61 -0.63 -3.21 -4.77
CA LEU A 61 -0.17 -2.29 -3.72
C LEU A 61 0.33 -3.04 -2.48
N ILE A 62 -0.37 -4.09 -2.03
CA ILE A 62 0.10 -4.92 -0.91
C ILE A 62 1.45 -5.56 -1.22
N SER A 63 1.63 -6.09 -2.44
CA SER A 63 2.91 -6.67 -2.87
C SER A 63 4.04 -5.63 -2.86
N GLU A 64 3.80 -4.43 -3.39
CA GLU A 64 4.74 -3.31 -3.35
C GLU A 64 5.10 -2.93 -1.91
N GLY A 65 4.10 -2.82 -1.02
CA GLY A 65 4.31 -2.52 0.39
C GLY A 65 5.13 -3.58 1.13
N LEU A 66 4.94 -4.87 0.81
CA LEU A 66 5.75 -5.96 1.37
C LEU A 66 7.21 -5.87 0.92
N GLN A 67 7.47 -5.55 -0.35
CA GLN A 67 8.84 -5.35 -0.83
C GLN A 67 9.48 -4.13 -0.18
N LEU A 68 8.75 -3.02 -0.08
CA LEU A 68 9.22 -1.80 0.55
C LEU A 68 9.57 -2.01 2.03
N LYS A 69 8.74 -2.75 2.78
CA LYS A 69 9.03 -3.15 4.17
C LYS A 69 10.34 -3.96 4.27
N LYS A 70 10.56 -4.92 3.36
CA LYS A 70 11.82 -5.69 3.33
C LYS A 70 13.02 -4.79 3.07
N THR A 71 12.90 -3.84 2.14
CA THR A 71 13.95 -2.87 1.85
C THR A 71 14.25 -1.98 3.05
N ILE A 72 13.23 -1.43 3.71
CA ILE A 72 13.37 -0.62 4.93
C ILE A 72 14.09 -1.42 6.02
N HIS A 73 13.65 -2.65 6.27
CA HIS A 73 14.26 -3.50 7.30
C HIS A 73 15.74 -3.77 7.02
N LYS A 74 16.10 -4.05 5.76
CA LYS A 74 17.50 -4.20 5.35
C LYS A 74 18.29 -2.91 5.60
N MET A 75 17.76 -1.76 5.21
CA MET A 75 18.43 -0.47 5.43
C MET A 75 18.59 -0.14 6.92
N GLU A 76 17.63 -0.51 7.76
CA GLU A 76 17.73 -0.36 9.22
C GLU A 76 18.82 -1.26 9.81
N HIS A 77 18.89 -2.51 9.36
CA HIS A 77 19.96 -3.42 9.75
C HIS A 77 21.34 -2.89 9.34
N ASP A 78 21.50 -2.48 8.07
CA ASP A 78 22.75 -1.95 7.53
C ASP A 78 23.22 -0.67 8.26
N LEU A 79 22.29 0.12 8.81
CA LEU A 79 22.59 1.33 9.58
C LEU A 79 22.94 1.07 11.05
N ASN A 80 22.44 -0.01 11.63
CA ASN A 80 22.61 -0.34 13.04
C ASN A 80 23.78 -1.30 13.32
N GLY A 81 24.23 -2.04 12.30
CA GLY A 81 25.27 -3.07 12.42
C GLY A 81 24.68 -4.43 12.73
#